data_AF-A0A7Y2Z3W4-F1
#
_entry.id   AF-A0A7Y2Z3W4-F1
#
_cell.length_a   1.000
_cell.length_b   1.000
_cell.length_c   1.000
_cell.angle_alpha   90.00
_cell.angle_beta   90.00
_cell.angle_gamma   90.00
#
_symmetry.space_group_name_H-M   'P 1'
#
loop_
_entity.id
_entity.type
_entity.pdbx_description
1 polymer ?
#
loop_
_entity_poly.entity_id
_entity_poly.type
_entity_poly.pdbx_seq_one_letter_code
_entity_poly.pdbx_strand_id
1 'polypeptide(L)'
;MRWTLKPKPNPEKVSKLSKDLQVEPVVAGLLIQRGIESYEDAKRFFRPELSHLHDPFLMKDMDKAVERIEKSIEEGENILIYGDYDVDGTSSVALLSSYLKTYYPNVGTYIPDRYEEGYGISYQGIDYAEDNDIGLIIALDCGIKALDKVLYASEKNIDFIICDHHRPGDTIPDAVAVLDPKRPDCDYPYKELCGCGVGFKLVQALSSRRGLSLNDLLLYLDLVVTAIGADIVPITGENRVLAYFGLKVINSNPRTGFQAILQQLKKKKLTITDVVFIIAPRINAAGRMKHGNHAVTLLVEPDLDKAMDYAREIEEFNTERRETDKQITEEALQQIREKHEEDRMTTVVYKENWHKGVIGIVASRLTETYYRPTLVFTKSGEKLAASARSVRGYDIYNALEGCAGHIEQFGGHKYAAGLTMFEKDFEKFKVAFERVVSETIDPTLLIPEIKIDAQIRLDQITPRFYRILKQFAPFGPGNMNPVFMSVDVKDNGTGRCVGEDKSHLRLVVTQGNSKPITGIGFGLGDKEKIACEGEYFKVAYAIDENEWNGMISLQLKIKDIKL
;
A
#
# COMPACT_ATOMS: atom_id res chain seq x y z
N MET A 1 -10.85 -21.63 -3.95
CA MET A 1 -9.59 -20.97 -4.37
C MET A 1 -8.61 -21.99 -4.94
N ARG A 2 -7.68 -21.59 -5.80
CA ARG A 2 -6.54 -22.43 -6.23
C ARG A 2 -5.42 -22.36 -5.19
N TRP A 3 -4.81 -23.49 -4.86
CA TRP A 3 -3.68 -23.54 -3.93
C TRP A 3 -2.41 -23.82 -4.72
N THR A 4 -1.40 -22.96 -4.56
CA THR A 4 -0.11 -23.08 -5.25
C THR A 4 0.99 -23.19 -4.20
N LEU A 5 1.61 -24.37 -4.09
CA LEU A 5 2.75 -24.56 -3.22
C LEU A 5 4.00 -23.94 -3.86
N LYS A 6 4.72 -23.10 -3.11
CA LYS A 6 5.98 -22.54 -3.58
C LYS A 6 7.02 -23.67 -3.79
N PRO A 7 7.94 -23.51 -4.77
CA PRO A 7 9.05 -24.45 -4.93
C PRO A 7 9.82 -24.64 -3.63
N LYS A 8 10.20 -25.89 -3.35
CA LYS A 8 11.03 -26.20 -2.17
C LYS A 8 12.44 -25.61 -2.39
N PRO A 9 12.99 -24.88 -1.42
CA PRO A 9 14.36 -24.38 -1.49
C PRO A 9 15.37 -25.54 -1.50
N ASN A 10 16.59 -25.26 -1.98
CA ASN A 10 17.66 -26.26 -2.03
C ASN A 10 17.90 -26.87 -0.63
N PRO A 11 17.76 -28.20 -0.46
CA PRO A 11 17.89 -28.87 0.84
C PRO A 11 19.23 -28.66 1.54
N GLU A 12 20.33 -28.54 0.80
CA GLU A 12 21.67 -28.31 1.36
C GLU A 12 21.77 -26.91 1.96
N LYS A 13 21.27 -25.89 1.24
CA LYS A 13 21.21 -24.52 1.75
C LYS A 13 20.34 -24.44 3.01
N VAL A 14 19.18 -25.11 3.01
CA VAL A 14 18.29 -25.19 4.18
C VAL A 14 18.99 -25.81 5.36
N SER A 15 19.64 -26.97 5.18
CA SER A 15 20.34 -27.67 6.25
C SER A 15 21.48 -26.83 6.84
N LYS A 16 22.27 -26.18 5.99
CA LYS A 16 23.36 -25.30 6.40
C LYS A 16 22.83 -24.12 7.22
N LEU A 17 21.90 -23.33 6.67
CA LEU A 17 21.37 -22.13 7.33
C LEU A 17 20.61 -22.47 8.63
N SER A 18 19.89 -23.60 8.65
CA SER A 18 19.22 -24.12 9.84
C SER A 18 20.22 -24.40 10.98
N LYS A 19 21.36 -25.03 10.67
CA LYS A 19 22.44 -25.28 11.64
C LYS A 19 23.09 -23.99 12.10
N ASP A 20 23.44 -23.09 11.18
CA ASP A 20 24.12 -21.82 11.47
C ASP A 20 23.27 -20.92 12.38
N LEU A 21 21.95 -20.91 12.18
CA LEU A 21 21.00 -20.10 12.97
C LEU A 21 20.40 -20.84 14.18
N GLN A 22 20.61 -22.15 14.29
CA GLN A 22 19.97 -23.01 15.31
C GLN A 22 18.43 -22.92 15.30
N VAL A 23 17.85 -22.90 14.11
CA VAL A 23 16.40 -22.83 13.88
C VAL A 23 15.88 -24.05 13.13
N GLU A 24 14.57 -24.29 13.21
CA GLU A 24 13.92 -25.38 12.47
C GLU A 24 14.11 -25.23 10.95
N PRO A 25 14.23 -26.34 10.19
CA PRO A 25 14.40 -26.31 8.72
C PRO A 25 13.34 -25.51 7.98
N VAL A 26 12.11 -25.47 8.51
CA VAL A 26 11.01 -24.65 7.96
C VAL A 26 11.37 -23.17 8.00
N VAL A 27 11.94 -22.66 9.10
CA VAL A 27 12.36 -21.25 9.22
C VAL A 27 13.47 -20.93 8.22
N ALA A 28 14.49 -21.78 8.13
CA ALA A 28 15.57 -21.61 7.16
C ALA A 28 15.04 -21.64 5.72
N GLY A 29 14.08 -22.52 5.42
CA GLY A 29 13.38 -22.56 4.13
C GLY A 29 12.64 -21.26 3.80
N LEU A 30 11.94 -20.68 4.78
CA LEU A 30 11.27 -19.39 4.62
C LEU A 30 12.24 -18.23 4.37
N LEU A 31 13.44 -18.25 4.97
CA LEU A 31 14.50 -17.27 4.72
C LEU A 31 15.07 -17.40 3.30
N ILE A 32 15.39 -18.62 2.86
CA ILE A 32 15.94 -18.86 1.52
C ILE A 32 14.92 -18.47 0.44
N GLN A 33 13.63 -18.71 0.65
CA GLN A 33 12.57 -18.24 -0.26
C GLN A 33 12.49 -16.70 -0.39
N ARG A 34 13.14 -15.96 0.52
CA ARG A 34 13.27 -14.49 0.52
C ARG A 34 14.65 -14.02 0.05
N GLY A 35 15.47 -14.93 -0.49
CA GLY A 35 16.84 -14.63 -0.92
C GLY A 35 17.85 -14.50 0.22
N ILE A 36 17.49 -14.90 1.45
CA ILE A 36 18.37 -14.85 2.62
C ILE A 36 19.05 -16.21 2.76
N GLU A 37 20.33 -16.27 2.37
CA GLU A 37 21.05 -17.55 2.24
C GLU A 37 22.25 -17.68 3.20
N SER A 38 22.62 -16.61 3.91
CA SER A 38 23.73 -16.59 4.85
C SER A 38 23.33 -16.18 6.26
N TYR A 39 24.20 -16.47 7.23
CA TYR A 39 24.05 -16.01 8.61
C TYR A 39 23.98 -14.48 8.71
N GLU A 40 24.85 -13.76 7.99
CA GLU A 40 24.89 -12.29 8.01
C GLU A 40 23.63 -11.69 7.39
N ASP A 41 23.12 -12.25 6.30
CA ASP A 41 21.85 -11.81 5.70
C ASP A 41 20.68 -12.02 6.68
N ALA A 42 20.65 -13.17 7.35
CA ALA A 42 19.62 -13.47 8.34
C ALA A 42 19.71 -12.55 9.56
N LYS A 43 20.93 -12.24 10.01
CA LYS A 43 21.17 -11.27 11.10
C LYS A 43 20.65 -9.89 10.70
N ARG A 44 20.99 -9.40 9.51
CA ARG A 44 20.48 -8.11 8.98
C ARG A 44 18.96 -8.10 8.86
N PHE A 45 18.37 -9.21 8.41
CA PHE A 45 16.92 -9.36 8.26
C PHE A 45 16.18 -9.34 9.60
N PHE A 46 16.67 -10.07 10.61
CA PHE A 46 16.06 -10.17 11.94
C PHE A 46 16.36 -8.96 12.83
N ARG A 47 17.45 -8.24 12.55
CA ARG A 47 17.89 -7.08 13.32
C ARG A 47 18.17 -5.90 12.40
N PRO A 48 17.13 -5.20 11.90
CA PRO A 48 17.33 -3.98 11.14
C PRO A 48 18.02 -2.91 11.99
N GLU A 49 19.04 -2.25 11.41
CA GLU A 49 19.81 -1.16 12.01
C GLU A 49 19.77 0.05 11.07
N LEU A 50 19.84 1.27 11.60
CA LEU A 50 19.84 2.50 10.78
C LEU A 50 21.05 2.57 9.83
N SER A 51 22.17 1.96 10.21
CA SER A 51 23.37 1.81 9.38
C SER A 51 23.15 0.96 8.12
N HIS A 52 22.03 0.24 8.01
CA HIS A 52 21.65 -0.48 6.79
C HIS A 52 21.04 0.43 5.72
N LEU A 53 20.73 1.70 6.04
CA LEU A 53 20.31 2.68 5.05
C LEU A 53 21.51 3.10 4.19
N HIS A 54 21.25 3.34 2.90
CA HIS A 54 22.30 3.76 1.97
C HIS A 54 22.64 5.23 2.15
N ASP A 55 23.82 5.64 1.67
CA ASP A 55 24.18 7.05 1.60
C ASP A 55 23.23 7.77 0.61
N PRO A 56 22.51 8.84 1.02
CA PRO A 56 21.60 9.56 0.14
C PRO A 56 22.31 10.17 -1.07
N PHE A 57 23.61 10.51 -0.99
CA PHE A 57 24.37 11.10 -2.10
C PHE A 57 24.69 10.11 -3.22
N LEU A 58 24.41 8.81 -3.03
CA LEU A 58 24.41 7.84 -4.13
C LEU A 58 23.21 8.03 -5.08
N MET A 59 22.20 8.78 -4.66
CA MET A 59 21.06 9.12 -5.51
C MET A 59 21.44 10.25 -6.45
N LYS A 60 21.22 10.04 -7.74
CA LYS A 60 21.55 11.00 -8.79
C LYS A 60 20.88 12.35 -8.51
N ASP A 61 21.65 13.43 -8.68
CA ASP A 61 21.29 14.83 -8.45
C ASP A 61 20.96 15.21 -6.99
N MET A 62 21.22 14.33 -6.00
CA MET A 62 21.04 14.66 -4.58
C MET A 62 21.90 15.84 -4.13
N ASP A 63 23.13 15.92 -4.65
CA ASP A 63 24.05 17.05 -4.46
C ASP A 63 23.45 18.37 -4.97
N LYS A 64 22.95 18.38 -6.21
CA LYS A 64 22.30 19.56 -6.81
C LYS A 64 21.04 19.98 -6.07
N ALA A 65 20.22 19.02 -5.63
CA ALA A 65 19.02 19.29 -4.86
C ALA A 65 19.36 19.99 -3.53
N VAL A 66 20.34 19.46 -2.80
CA VAL A 66 20.81 20.05 -1.54
C VAL A 66 21.37 21.45 -1.78
N GLU A 67 22.25 21.63 -2.77
CA GLU A 67 22.84 22.94 -3.08
C GLU A 67 21.78 23.99 -3.43
N ARG A 68 20.77 23.61 -4.22
CA ARG A 68 19.69 24.53 -4.61
C ARG A 68 18.79 24.93 -3.44
N ILE A 69 18.51 24.02 -2.52
CA ILE A 69 17.71 24.30 -1.31
C ILE A 69 18.48 25.21 -0.36
N GLU A 70 19.76 24.92 -0.10
CA GLU A 70 20.59 25.77 0.76
C GLU A 70 20.74 27.18 0.16
N LYS A 71 20.88 27.29 -1.17
CA LYS A 71 20.86 28.58 -1.86
C LYS A 71 19.55 29.35 -1.64
N SER A 72 18.38 28.71 -1.77
CA SER A 72 17.08 29.37 -1.45
C SER A 72 17.06 29.92 -0.03
N ILE A 73 17.58 29.14 0.93
CA ILE A 73 17.61 29.52 2.35
C ILE A 73 18.56 30.70 2.59
N GLU A 74 19.74 30.69 1.96
CA GLU A 74 20.73 31.78 2.03
C GLU A 74 20.20 33.08 1.41
N GLU A 75 19.48 32.99 0.29
CA GLU A 75 18.92 34.14 -0.44
C GLU A 75 17.54 34.59 0.09
N GLY A 76 16.95 33.83 1.01
CA GLY A 76 15.64 34.15 1.61
C GLY A 76 14.44 33.90 0.68
N GLU A 77 14.59 33.04 -0.34
CA GLU A 77 13.53 32.67 -1.28
C GLU A 77 12.38 31.91 -0.61
N ASN A 78 11.14 32.13 -1.03
CA ASN A 78 10.04 31.28 -0.58
C ASN A 78 10.11 29.92 -1.28
N ILE A 79 9.98 28.84 -0.49
CA ILE A 79 10.00 27.46 -0.97
C ILE A 79 8.61 26.87 -0.84
N LEU A 80 8.09 26.24 -1.91
CA LEU A 80 6.82 25.54 -1.89
C LEU A 80 7.04 24.02 -1.92
N ILE A 81 6.57 23.34 -0.88
CA ILE A 81 6.59 21.87 -0.82
C ILE A 81 5.31 21.35 -1.45
N TYR A 82 5.45 20.69 -2.60
CA TYR A 82 4.34 20.23 -3.43
C TYR A 82 4.26 18.70 -3.36
N GLY A 83 3.08 18.12 -3.23
CA GLY A 83 2.91 16.67 -3.35
C GLY A 83 1.51 16.28 -3.78
N ASP A 84 1.33 15.00 -4.13
CA ASP A 84 0.02 14.50 -4.54
C ASP A 84 -0.98 14.37 -3.37
N TYR A 85 -2.26 14.24 -3.70
CA TYR A 85 -3.37 14.21 -2.75
C TYR A 85 -3.53 12.90 -1.98
N ASP A 86 -2.72 11.87 -2.27
CA ASP A 86 -2.81 10.59 -1.61
C ASP A 86 -1.95 10.52 -0.33
N VAL A 87 -1.84 9.34 0.27
CA VAL A 87 -1.16 9.20 1.56
C VAL A 87 0.35 9.38 1.43
N ASP A 88 0.95 8.94 0.32
CA ASP A 88 2.39 9.07 0.11
C ASP A 88 2.74 10.53 -0.16
N GLY A 89 2.03 11.19 -1.08
CA GLY A 89 2.18 12.63 -1.34
C GLY A 89 1.96 13.50 -0.11
N THR A 90 0.83 13.35 0.60
CA THR A 90 0.54 14.16 1.81
C THR A 90 1.51 13.89 2.96
N SER A 91 1.96 12.63 3.13
CA SER A 91 3.00 12.30 4.12
C SER A 91 4.35 12.90 3.73
N SER A 92 4.68 12.92 2.45
CA SER A 92 5.92 13.50 1.94
C SER A 92 5.98 15.00 2.19
N VAL A 93 4.89 15.71 1.86
CA VAL A 93 4.78 17.15 2.11
C VAL A 93 4.92 17.44 3.59
N ALA A 94 4.17 16.72 4.44
CA ALA A 94 4.27 16.86 5.89
C ALA A 94 5.70 16.59 6.41
N LEU A 95 6.40 15.60 5.86
CA LEU A 95 7.77 15.24 6.24
C LEU A 95 8.75 16.38 5.94
N LEU A 96 8.81 16.82 4.68
CA LEU A 96 9.80 17.81 4.27
C LEU A 96 9.48 19.19 4.83
N SER A 97 8.19 19.60 4.82
CA SER A 97 7.79 20.90 5.34
C SER A 97 8.04 21.01 6.84
N SER A 98 7.72 19.96 7.62
CA SER A 98 7.97 19.99 9.07
C SER A 98 9.46 19.95 9.41
N TYR A 99 10.29 19.30 8.59
CA TYR A 99 11.74 19.35 8.74
C TYR A 99 12.33 20.74 8.44
N LEU A 100 12.04 21.32 7.27
CA LEU A 100 12.60 22.63 6.88
C LEU A 100 12.15 23.73 7.84
N LYS A 101 10.89 23.72 8.28
CA LYS A 101 10.35 24.69 9.26
C LYS A 101 11.05 24.68 10.62
N THR A 102 11.86 23.68 10.94
CA THR A 102 12.68 23.70 12.17
C THR A 102 13.81 24.73 12.13
N TYR A 103 14.16 25.24 10.94
CA TYR A 103 15.25 26.22 10.77
C TYR A 103 15.03 27.25 9.67
N TYR A 104 14.00 27.11 8.84
CA TYR A 104 13.67 28.06 7.79
C TYR A 104 12.15 28.34 7.74
N PRO A 105 11.71 29.59 7.96
CA PRO A 105 10.29 29.91 8.10
C PRO A 105 9.55 30.05 6.76
N ASN A 106 10.23 30.37 5.65
CA ASN A 106 9.60 30.70 4.36
C ASN A 106 9.28 29.43 3.55
N VAL A 107 8.47 28.54 4.15
CA VAL A 107 8.09 27.25 3.58
C VAL A 107 6.57 27.13 3.50
N GLY A 108 6.05 27.15 2.27
CA GLY A 108 4.66 26.85 1.94
C GLY A 108 4.43 25.36 1.68
N THR A 109 3.17 24.95 1.65
CA THR A 109 2.77 23.59 1.25
C THR A 109 1.65 23.66 0.23
N TYR A 110 1.68 22.78 -0.77
CA TYR A 110 0.65 22.68 -1.79
C TYR A 110 0.29 21.22 -2.04
N ILE A 111 -1.00 20.95 -2.18
CA ILE A 111 -1.57 19.68 -2.60
C ILE A 111 -2.59 20.02 -3.68
N PRO A 112 -2.54 19.43 -4.88
CA PRO A 112 -3.51 19.73 -5.93
C PRO A 112 -4.89 19.19 -5.57
N ASP A 113 -5.94 19.86 -6.04
CA ASP A 113 -7.29 19.34 -5.95
C ASP A 113 -7.50 18.17 -6.92
N ARG A 114 -7.97 17.03 -6.37
CA ARG A 114 -8.15 15.80 -7.15
C ARG A 114 -9.14 15.96 -8.32
N TYR A 115 -10.10 16.87 -8.21
CA TYR A 115 -11.18 17.03 -9.16
C TYR A 115 -10.92 18.15 -10.16
N GLU A 116 -10.44 19.30 -9.69
CA GLU A 116 -10.17 20.48 -10.51
C GLU A 116 -8.84 20.36 -11.27
N GLU A 117 -7.79 19.95 -10.57
CA GLU A 117 -6.42 19.90 -11.10
C GLU A 117 -6.02 18.51 -11.60
N GLY A 118 -6.55 17.47 -10.95
CA GLY A 118 -6.19 16.09 -11.25
C GLY A 118 -4.91 15.66 -10.53
N TYR A 119 -4.25 14.63 -11.08
CA TYR A 119 -3.09 13.99 -10.45
C TYR A 119 -1.78 14.65 -10.85
N GLY A 120 -0.89 14.86 -9.88
CA GLY A 120 0.48 15.35 -10.09
C GLY A 120 0.57 16.87 -10.28
N ILE A 121 1.62 17.33 -10.98
CA ILE A 121 1.90 18.77 -11.14
C ILE A 121 0.85 19.44 -12.04
N SER A 122 0.22 20.47 -11.52
CA SER A 122 -0.79 21.29 -12.19
C SER A 122 -0.26 22.66 -12.62
N TYR A 123 -0.86 23.25 -13.65
CA TYR A 123 -0.60 24.64 -14.00
C TYR A 123 -1.07 25.61 -12.90
N GLN A 124 -2.23 25.34 -12.31
CA GLN A 124 -2.80 26.14 -11.22
C GLN A 124 -1.88 26.20 -10.00
N GLY A 125 -1.19 25.11 -9.68
CA GLY A 125 -0.21 25.10 -8.59
C GLY A 125 1.07 25.87 -8.89
N ILE A 126 1.45 25.96 -10.17
CA ILE A 126 2.58 26.80 -10.61
C ILE A 126 2.17 28.28 -10.62
N ASP A 127 0.96 28.60 -11.09
CA ASP A 127 0.40 29.95 -11.03
C ASP A 127 0.28 30.43 -9.58
N TYR A 128 -0.18 29.55 -8.67
CA TYR A 128 -0.18 29.82 -7.23
C TYR A 128 1.23 30.14 -6.71
N ALA A 129 2.26 29.42 -7.18
CA ALA A 129 3.63 29.65 -6.76
C ALA A 129 4.13 31.03 -7.25
N GLU A 130 3.84 31.40 -8.49
CA GLU A 130 4.16 32.73 -9.03
C GLU A 130 3.44 33.85 -8.24
N ASP A 131 2.15 33.70 -7.98
CA ASP A 131 1.32 34.66 -7.24
C ASP A 131 1.78 34.87 -5.78
N ASN A 132 2.61 33.96 -5.24
CA ASN A 132 3.10 33.98 -3.86
C ASN A 132 4.63 34.12 -3.77
N ASP A 133 5.27 34.65 -4.81
CA ASP A 133 6.72 34.92 -4.86
C ASP A 133 7.57 33.67 -4.50
N ILE A 134 7.14 32.49 -4.94
CA ILE A 134 7.88 31.23 -4.76
C ILE A 134 8.98 31.12 -5.81
N GLY A 135 10.23 31.02 -5.36
CA GLY A 135 11.38 30.81 -6.25
C GLY A 135 11.72 29.34 -6.50
N LEU A 136 11.30 28.44 -5.60
CA LEU A 136 11.61 27.01 -5.67
C LEU A 136 10.40 26.16 -5.29
N ILE A 137 10.02 25.25 -6.18
CA ILE A 137 9.08 24.16 -5.89
C ILE A 137 9.86 22.87 -5.66
N ILE A 138 9.59 22.20 -4.54
CA ILE A 138 10.07 20.84 -4.27
C ILE A 138 8.87 19.90 -4.36
N ALA A 139 8.76 19.21 -5.49
CA ALA A 139 7.72 18.24 -5.75
C ALA A 139 8.08 16.87 -5.16
N LEU A 140 7.15 16.26 -4.44
CA LEU A 140 7.30 14.96 -3.80
C LEU A 140 6.19 14.03 -4.26
N ASP A 141 6.56 12.77 -4.52
CA ASP A 141 5.64 11.72 -4.99
C ASP A 141 4.93 12.05 -6.32
N CYS A 142 5.48 13.00 -7.07
CA CYS A 142 4.98 13.40 -8.38
C CYS A 142 6.05 14.17 -9.14
N GLY A 143 5.82 14.31 -10.45
CA GLY A 143 6.61 15.20 -11.31
C GLY A 143 7.49 14.50 -12.34
N ILE A 144 7.82 13.21 -12.23
CA ILE A 144 8.78 12.54 -13.15
C ILE A 144 8.32 12.51 -14.62
N LYS A 145 7.05 12.81 -14.89
CA LYS A 145 6.49 12.94 -16.26
C LYS A 145 5.95 14.34 -16.58
N ALA A 146 6.23 15.34 -15.75
CA ALA A 146 5.65 16.68 -15.86
C ALA A 146 6.47 17.61 -16.76
N LEU A 147 6.87 17.17 -17.96
CA LEU A 147 7.77 17.92 -18.85
C LEU A 147 7.25 19.34 -19.15
N ASP A 148 6.03 19.44 -19.67
CA ASP A 148 5.45 20.75 -20.04
C ASP A 148 5.25 21.68 -18.84
N LYS A 149 4.95 21.12 -17.66
CA LYS A 149 4.69 21.92 -16.46
C LYS A 149 5.98 22.47 -15.87
N VAL A 150 7.06 21.68 -15.88
CA VAL A 150 8.39 22.16 -15.47
C VAL A 150 8.92 23.23 -16.42
N LEU A 151 8.69 23.09 -17.73
CA LEU A 151 9.00 24.14 -18.71
C LEU A 151 8.20 25.42 -18.43
N TYR A 152 6.90 25.30 -18.21
CA TYR A 152 6.04 26.44 -17.87
C TYR A 152 6.47 27.17 -16.58
N ALA A 153 6.91 26.42 -15.56
CA ALA A 153 7.48 27.01 -14.35
C ALA A 153 8.78 27.77 -14.61
N SER A 154 9.64 27.23 -15.49
CA SER A 154 10.87 27.90 -15.90
C SER A 154 10.61 29.24 -16.60
N GLU A 155 9.56 29.33 -17.43
CA GLU A 155 9.11 30.58 -18.05
C GLU A 155 8.71 31.66 -17.02
N LYS A 156 8.33 31.23 -15.81
CA LYS A 156 7.98 32.08 -14.67
C LYS A 156 9.13 32.29 -13.68
N ASN A 157 10.33 31.81 -14.00
CA ASN A 157 11.52 31.84 -13.13
C ASN A 157 11.34 31.06 -11.83
N ILE A 158 10.59 29.95 -11.87
CA ILE A 158 10.38 29.06 -10.73
C ILE A 158 11.15 27.77 -10.97
N ASP A 159 12.12 27.49 -10.09
CA ASP A 159 12.90 26.27 -10.17
C ASP A 159 12.13 25.06 -9.61
N PHE A 160 12.47 23.88 -10.12
CA PHE A 160 11.95 22.61 -9.63
C PHE A 160 13.04 21.70 -9.09
N ILE A 161 12.75 21.06 -7.96
CA ILE A 161 13.37 19.80 -7.52
C ILE A 161 12.26 18.75 -7.49
N ILE A 162 12.47 17.64 -8.18
CA ILE A 162 11.50 16.54 -8.26
C ILE A 162 12.01 15.39 -7.41
N CYS A 163 11.21 14.91 -6.46
CA CYS A 163 11.46 13.75 -5.62
C CYS A 163 10.37 12.72 -5.89
N ASP A 164 10.65 11.76 -6.77
CA ASP A 164 9.63 10.84 -7.27
C ASP A 164 10.15 9.38 -7.24
N HIS A 165 9.24 8.44 -7.38
CA HIS A 165 9.50 7.02 -7.38
C HIS A 165 8.66 6.29 -8.45
N HIS A 166 7.86 7.00 -9.23
CA HIS A 166 7.14 6.44 -10.37
C HIS A 166 8.11 6.00 -11.48
N ARG A 167 7.61 5.27 -12.48
CA ARG A 167 8.47 4.90 -13.61
C ARG A 167 8.75 6.12 -14.49
N PRO A 168 10.02 6.48 -14.74
CA PRO A 168 10.36 7.52 -15.69
C PRO A 168 9.81 7.23 -17.10
N GLY A 169 9.57 8.29 -17.87
CA GLY A 169 9.39 8.17 -19.32
C GLY A 169 10.72 8.01 -20.05
N ASP A 170 10.67 7.98 -21.38
CA ASP A 170 11.89 7.98 -22.22
C ASP A 170 12.71 9.27 -22.02
N THR A 171 12.02 10.36 -21.70
CA THR A 171 12.58 11.65 -21.31
C THR A 171 12.05 12.05 -19.93
N ILE A 172 12.89 12.72 -19.14
CA ILE A 172 12.52 13.28 -17.83
C ILE A 172 12.49 14.81 -17.91
N PRO A 173 11.79 15.51 -16.99
CA PRO A 173 11.72 16.97 -16.98
C PRO A 173 13.08 17.62 -16.76
N ASP A 174 13.28 18.80 -17.35
CA ASP A 174 14.47 19.63 -17.19
C ASP A 174 14.37 20.47 -15.91
N ALA A 175 14.42 19.79 -14.77
CA ALA A 175 14.42 20.39 -13.44
C ALA A 175 15.86 20.53 -12.91
N VAL A 176 16.08 21.41 -11.91
CA VAL A 176 17.41 21.59 -11.29
C VAL A 176 17.95 20.27 -10.74
N ALA A 177 17.08 19.44 -10.16
CA ALA A 177 17.38 18.08 -9.74
C ALA A 177 16.16 17.17 -9.85
N VAL A 178 16.39 15.91 -10.23
CA VAL A 178 15.36 14.86 -10.32
C VAL A 178 15.78 13.65 -9.49
N LEU A 179 15.38 13.60 -8.23
CA LEU A 179 15.63 12.51 -7.31
C LEU A 179 14.63 11.39 -7.56
N ASP A 180 15.02 10.40 -8.36
CA ASP A 180 14.25 9.17 -8.54
C ASP A 180 15.22 7.98 -8.67
N PRO A 181 15.17 6.99 -7.76
CA PRO A 181 16.07 5.85 -7.83
C PRO A 181 15.83 4.98 -9.06
N LYS A 182 14.64 5.00 -9.68
CA LYS A 182 14.28 4.18 -10.87
C LYS A 182 14.77 4.79 -12.19
N ARG A 183 15.38 5.97 -12.16
CA ARG A 183 16.09 6.53 -13.31
C ARG A 183 17.12 5.54 -13.87
N PRO A 184 17.20 5.35 -15.20
CA PRO A 184 18.20 4.48 -15.81
C PRO A 184 19.65 4.88 -15.50
N ASP A 185 19.92 6.17 -15.26
CA ASP A 185 21.24 6.74 -14.97
C ASP A 185 21.52 6.93 -13.46
N CYS A 186 20.68 6.39 -12.59
CA CYS A 186 20.83 6.50 -11.14
C CYS A 186 21.38 5.19 -10.56
N ASP A 187 22.55 5.26 -9.92
CA ASP A 187 23.22 4.09 -9.32
C ASP A 187 22.74 3.78 -7.88
N TYR A 188 21.73 4.49 -7.39
CA TYR A 188 21.22 4.30 -6.02
C TYR A 188 20.82 2.83 -5.79
N PRO A 189 21.32 2.14 -4.74
CA PRO A 189 21.23 0.68 -4.66
C PRO A 189 19.82 0.12 -4.48
N TYR A 190 18.87 0.90 -3.97
CA TYR A 190 17.52 0.44 -3.65
C TYR A 190 16.45 1.20 -4.45
N LYS A 191 15.75 0.49 -5.34
CA LYS A 191 14.85 1.08 -6.34
C LYS A 191 13.40 1.26 -5.90
N GLU A 192 13.03 0.71 -4.76
CA GLU A 192 11.63 0.52 -4.38
C GLU A 192 11.18 1.48 -3.26
N LEU A 193 11.89 2.60 -3.05
CA LEU A 193 11.42 3.66 -2.13
C LEU A 193 10.03 4.16 -2.58
N CYS A 194 9.19 4.55 -1.62
CA CYS A 194 8.00 5.37 -1.87
C CYS A 194 8.41 6.85 -2.01
N GLY A 195 7.53 7.73 -2.48
CA GLY A 195 7.80 9.17 -2.62
C GLY A 195 8.28 9.80 -1.31
N CYS A 196 7.63 9.48 -0.19
CA CYS A 196 8.03 9.92 1.15
C CYS A 196 9.37 9.32 1.58
N GLY A 197 9.70 8.12 1.10
CA GLY A 197 11.01 7.49 1.27
C GLY A 197 12.11 8.28 0.56
N VAL A 198 11.88 8.74 -0.67
CA VAL A 198 12.79 9.64 -1.40
C VAL A 198 12.92 10.98 -0.69
N GLY A 199 11.80 11.57 -0.25
CA GLY A 199 11.80 12.79 0.58
C GLY A 199 12.59 12.64 1.87
N PHE A 200 12.51 11.47 2.53
CA PHE A 200 13.34 11.17 3.71
C PHE A 200 14.84 11.09 3.37
N LYS A 201 15.23 10.58 2.19
CA LYS A 201 16.63 10.61 1.74
C LYS A 201 17.12 12.04 1.52
N LEU A 202 16.28 12.93 0.99
CA LEU A 202 16.59 14.35 0.87
C LEU A 202 16.79 15.00 2.25
N VAL A 203 15.89 14.74 3.20
CA VAL A 203 16.03 15.19 4.59
C VAL A 203 17.32 14.64 5.23
N GLN A 204 17.67 13.38 4.97
CA GLN A 204 18.93 12.79 5.42
C GLN A 204 20.15 13.55 4.85
N ALA A 205 20.13 13.90 3.56
CA ALA A 205 21.22 14.64 2.91
C ALA A 205 21.39 16.05 3.51
N LEU A 206 20.30 16.81 3.62
CA LEU A 206 20.27 18.14 4.25
C LEU A 206 20.76 18.07 5.71
N SER A 207 20.30 17.08 6.46
CA SER A 207 20.66 16.89 7.88
C SER A 207 22.15 16.60 8.06
N SER A 208 22.74 15.81 7.15
CA SER A 208 24.17 15.50 7.20
C SER A 208 25.06 16.74 7.02
N ARG A 209 24.66 17.70 6.17
CA ARG A 209 25.36 18.99 5.99
C ARG A 209 25.33 19.84 7.24
N ARG A 210 24.31 19.66 8.08
CA ARG A 210 24.10 20.37 9.35
C ARG A 210 24.67 19.61 10.56
N GLY A 211 25.41 18.52 10.34
CA GLY A 211 26.04 17.72 11.39
C GLY A 211 25.07 16.85 12.21
N LEU A 212 23.85 16.66 11.73
CA LEU A 212 22.85 15.81 12.37
C LEU A 212 23.02 14.35 11.96
N SER A 213 22.59 13.45 12.85
CA SER A 213 22.64 12.00 12.65
C SER A 213 21.28 11.42 12.26
N LEU A 214 21.25 10.15 11.83
CA LEU A 214 20.00 9.44 11.59
C LEU A 214 19.11 9.31 12.84
N ASN A 215 19.69 9.39 14.04
CA ASN A 215 18.90 9.33 15.28
C ASN A 215 18.00 10.57 15.43
N ASP A 216 18.47 11.73 14.97
CA ASP A 216 17.72 12.99 15.00
C ASP A 216 16.51 12.96 14.07
N LEU A 217 16.53 12.05 13.08
CA LEU A 217 15.48 11.89 12.08
C LEU A 217 14.48 10.78 12.41
N LEU A 218 14.66 10.07 13.52
CA LEU A 218 13.83 8.91 13.87
C LEU A 218 12.33 9.23 13.89
N LEU A 219 11.93 10.39 14.43
CA LEU A 219 10.52 10.74 14.57
C LEU A 219 9.80 10.99 13.24
N TYR A 220 10.53 11.22 12.14
CA TYR A 220 9.92 11.34 10.81
C TYR A 220 9.53 9.98 10.21
N LEU A 221 10.06 8.88 10.75
CA LEU A 221 9.81 7.54 10.19
C LEU A 221 8.38 7.06 10.38
N ASP A 222 7.58 7.70 11.23
CA ASP A 222 6.14 7.42 11.33
C ASP A 222 5.38 7.81 10.05
N LEU A 223 5.74 8.92 9.39
CA LEU A 223 5.24 9.29 8.07
C LEU A 223 5.75 8.32 7.00
N VAL A 224 7.04 8.00 7.04
CA VAL A 224 7.67 7.11 6.05
C VAL A 224 7.02 5.72 6.09
N VAL A 225 6.79 5.13 7.26
CA VAL A 225 6.10 3.83 7.33
C VAL A 225 4.64 3.91 6.94
N THR A 226 4.00 5.06 7.14
CA THR A 226 2.61 5.30 6.72
C THR A 226 2.51 5.32 5.21
N ALA A 227 3.41 6.04 4.54
CA ALA A 227 3.57 6.02 3.09
C ALA A 227 3.92 4.62 2.55
N ILE A 228 4.94 3.95 3.11
CA ILE A 228 5.32 2.59 2.72
C ILE A 228 4.12 1.63 2.76
N GLY A 229 3.32 1.72 3.83
CA GLY A 229 2.12 0.92 3.97
C GLY A 229 1.07 1.27 2.91
N ALA A 230 0.75 2.55 2.80
CA ALA A 230 -0.35 3.03 1.96
C ALA A 230 -0.11 2.85 0.47
N ASP A 231 1.13 3.03 0.01
CA ASP A 231 1.52 2.86 -1.38
C ASP A 231 1.89 1.40 -1.74
N ILE A 232 1.89 0.50 -0.73
CA ILE A 232 2.04 -0.95 -0.93
C ILE A 232 3.39 -1.26 -1.62
N VAL A 233 4.43 -0.48 -1.33
CA VAL A 233 5.79 -0.75 -1.81
C VAL A 233 6.39 -1.99 -1.13
N PRO A 234 7.35 -2.69 -1.77
CA PRO A 234 8.06 -3.81 -1.16
C PRO A 234 8.68 -3.49 0.20
N ILE A 235 8.43 -4.31 1.22
CA ILE A 235 9.05 -4.25 2.56
C ILE A 235 10.31 -5.13 2.57
N THR A 236 11.25 -4.72 1.75
CA THR A 236 12.59 -5.32 1.59
C THR A 236 13.64 -4.21 1.70
N GLY A 237 14.94 -4.56 1.68
CA GLY A 237 16.03 -3.57 1.65
C GLY A 237 15.85 -2.42 2.66
N GLU A 238 15.95 -1.17 2.17
CA GLU A 238 15.77 0.03 3.00
C GLU A 238 14.34 0.18 3.53
N ASN A 239 13.30 -0.10 2.73
CA ASN A 239 11.91 -0.01 3.20
C ASN A 239 11.67 -0.90 4.41
N ARG A 240 12.32 -2.07 4.51
CA ARG A 240 12.22 -2.92 5.70
C ARG A 240 12.79 -2.21 6.94
N VAL A 241 13.92 -1.53 6.80
CA VAL A 241 14.58 -0.78 7.89
C VAL A 241 13.69 0.40 8.30
N LEU A 242 13.28 1.22 7.32
CA LEU A 242 12.41 2.37 7.52
C LEU A 242 11.08 1.97 8.17
N ALA A 243 10.44 0.92 7.66
CA ALA A 243 9.20 0.40 8.22
C ALA A 243 9.37 -0.17 9.64
N TYR A 244 10.49 -0.85 9.92
CA TYR A 244 10.76 -1.39 11.25
C TYR A 244 10.90 -0.29 12.30
N PHE A 245 11.67 0.76 12.01
CA PHE A 245 11.84 1.89 12.93
C PHE A 245 10.59 2.79 12.97
N GLY A 246 9.94 3.04 11.82
CA GLY A 246 8.69 3.79 11.77
C GLY A 246 7.56 3.14 12.56
N LEU A 247 7.40 1.81 12.50
CA LEU A 247 6.45 1.11 13.36
C LEU A 247 6.82 1.25 14.84
N LYS A 248 8.10 1.30 15.21
CA LYS A 248 8.47 1.58 16.61
C LYS A 248 7.98 2.96 17.03
N VAL A 249 8.24 3.98 16.22
CA VAL A 249 7.79 5.36 16.48
C VAL A 249 6.28 5.40 16.64
N ILE A 250 5.51 4.89 15.67
CA ILE A 250 4.04 4.84 15.74
C ILE A 250 3.53 4.20 17.04
N ASN A 251 4.20 3.15 17.52
CA ASN A 251 3.76 2.40 18.69
C ASN A 251 4.25 2.96 20.04
N SER A 252 5.27 3.83 20.06
CA SER A 252 5.85 4.32 21.31
C SER A 252 5.75 5.83 21.48
N ASN A 253 6.00 6.59 20.41
CA ASN A 253 5.99 8.06 20.44
C ASN A 253 5.53 8.60 19.06
N PRO A 254 4.29 8.31 18.64
CA PRO A 254 3.75 8.85 17.38
C PRO A 254 3.65 10.38 17.48
N ARG A 255 3.78 11.07 16.34
CA ARG A 255 3.44 12.50 16.26
C ARG A 255 2.00 12.80 16.68
N THR A 256 1.75 14.04 17.06
CA THR A 256 0.45 14.54 17.54
C THR A 256 -0.72 14.15 16.62
N GLY A 257 -0.60 14.35 15.29
CA GLY A 257 -1.65 13.97 14.35
C GLY A 257 -2.01 12.48 14.37
N PHE A 258 -1.02 11.60 14.53
CA PHE A 258 -1.28 10.17 14.71
C PHE A 258 -1.81 9.85 16.10
N GLN A 259 -1.37 10.52 17.16
CA GLN A 259 -1.97 10.36 18.49
C GLN A 259 -3.47 10.65 18.45
N ALA A 260 -3.87 11.74 17.78
CA ALA A 260 -5.27 12.12 17.61
C ALA A 260 -6.08 11.06 16.85
N ILE A 261 -5.57 10.54 15.72
CA ILE A 261 -6.22 9.44 14.97
C ILE A 261 -6.35 8.17 15.83
N LEU A 262 -5.32 7.85 16.61
CA LEU A 262 -5.22 6.58 17.30
C LEU A 262 -5.95 6.55 18.65
N GLN A 263 -6.39 7.69 19.17
CA GLN A 263 -6.96 7.83 20.52
C GLN A 263 -8.14 6.88 20.79
N GLN A 264 -8.97 6.58 19.78
CA GLN A 264 -10.13 5.70 19.92
C GLN A 264 -9.82 4.20 19.72
N LEU A 265 -8.58 3.84 19.36
CA LEU A 265 -8.20 2.46 19.10
C LEU A 265 -7.82 1.75 20.40
N LYS A 266 -8.54 0.67 20.70
CA LYS A 266 -8.23 -0.22 21.83
C LYS A 266 -7.02 -1.13 21.58
N LYS A 267 -6.39 -1.07 20.40
CA LYS A 267 -5.30 -1.97 20.02
C LYS A 267 -3.97 -1.48 20.58
N LYS A 268 -3.29 -2.32 21.36
CA LYS A 268 -2.00 -1.99 22.01
C LYS A 268 -0.84 -1.82 21.04
N LYS A 269 -0.84 -2.56 19.92
CA LYS A 269 0.27 -2.57 18.96
C LYS A 269 -0.23 -2.61 17.53
N LEU A 270 0.22 -1.66 16.73
CA LEU A 270 -0.05 -1.52 15.31
C LEU A 270 1.03 -2.22 14.49
N THR A 271 0.58 -2.90 13.45
CA THR A 271 1.37 -3.53 12.40
C THR A 271 1.23 -2.74 11.10
N ILE A 272 1.97 -3.10 10.05
CA ILE A 272 1.76 -2.51 8.71
C ILE A 272 0.31 -2.65 8.27
N THR A 273 -0.30 -3.81 8.49
CA THR A 273 -1.72 -4.03 8.20
C THR A 273 -2.59 -2.98 8.90
N ASP A 274 -2.31 -2.67 10.15
CA ASP A 274 -3.09 -1.65 10.87
C ASP A 274 -2.84 -0.25 10.31
N VAL A 275 -1.60 0.09 9.96
CA VAL A 275 -1.29 1.36 9.27
C VAL A 275 -2.11 1.47 7.98
N VAL A 276 -2.15 0.41 7.16
CA VAL A 276 -2.88 0.36 5.88
C VAL A 276 -4.39 0.43 6.03
N PHE A 277 -4.96 -0.23 7.05
CA PHE A 277 -6.42 -0.34 7.19
C PHE A 277 -7.04 0.64 8.20
N ILE A 278 -6.20 1.34 8.98
CA ILE A 278 -6.66 2.25 10.03
C ILE A 278 -6.17 3.67 9.77
N ILE A 279 -4.86 3.89 9.60
CA ILE A 279 -4.29 5.24 9.45
C ILE A 279 -4.47 5.74 8.01
N ALA A 280 -3.93 5.01 7.04
CA ALA A 280 -3.94 5.39 5.62
C ALA A 280 -5.35 5.73 5.08
N PRO A 281 -6.43 5.00 5.40
CA PRO A 281 -7.75 5.30 4.85
C PRO A 281 -8.36 6.60 5.37
N ARG A 282 -7.92 7.07 6.55
CA ARG A 282 -8.33 8.37 7.12
C ARG A 282 -7.62 9.52 6.41
N ILE A 283 -6.30 9.42 6.29
CA ILE A 283 -5.48 10.39 5.55
C ILE A 283 -6.00 10.52 4.11
N ASN A 284 -6.20 9.40 3.42
CA ASN A 284 -6.69 9.43 2.04
C ASN A 284 -8.13 9.97 1.94
N ALA A 285 -8.97 9.81 2.98
CA ALA A 285 -10.34 10.31 2.96
C ALA A 285 -10.41 11.83 2.79
N ALA A 286 -9.44 12.59 3.33
CA ALA A 286 -9.33 14.03 3.14
C ALA A 286 -9.32 14.41 1.65
N GLY A 287 -8.39 13.85 0.86
CA GLY A 287 -8.34 14.07 -0.59
C GLY A 287 -9.43 13.35 -1.40
N ARG A 288 -10.21 12.44 -0.80
CA ARG A 288 -11.37 11.79 -1.45
C ARG A 288 -12.62 12.64 -1.35
N MET A 289 -12.84 13.26 -0.20
CA MET A 289 -14.11 13.91 0.13
C MET A 289 -14.01 15.44 0.11
N LYS A 290 -12.82 15.98 0.37
CA LYS A 290 -12.50 17.41 0.37
C LYS A 290 -11.13 17.60 -0.28
N HIS A 291 -10.23 18.30 0.39
CA HIS A 291 -8.90 18.65 -0.09
C HIS A 291 -7.81 17.91 0.69
N GLY A 292 -6.76 17.44 0.02
CA GLY A 292 -5.68 16.68 0.66
C GLY A 292 -4.89 17.49 1.71
N ASN A 293 -4.92 18.82 1.63
CA ASN A 293 -4.27 19.70 2.61
C ASN A 293 -4.79 19.52 4.06
N HIS A 294 -6.03 19.07 4.26
CA HIS A 294 -6.52 18.75 5.62
C HIS A 294 -5.67 17.66 6.29
N ALA A 295 -5.20 16.68 5.51
CA ALA A 295 -4.30 15.65 6.02
C ALA A 295 -2.92 16.22 6.38
N VAL A 296 -2.35 17.08 5.53
CA VAL A 296 -1.07 17.73 5.81
C VAL A 296 -1.16 18.56 7.10
N THR A 297 -2.20 19.38 7.24
CA THR A 297 -2.46 20.18 8.45
C THR A 297 -2.48 19.32 9.71
N LEU A 298 -3.22 18.21 9.71
CA LEU A 298 -3.23 17.27 10.85
C LEU A 298 -1.83 16.69 11.14
N LEU A 299 -1.10 16.30 10.10
CA LEU A 299 0.18 15.60 10.25
C LEU A 299 1.34 16.50 10.72
N VAL A 300 1.20 17.82 10.58
CA VAL A 300 2.20 18.81 11.00
C VAL A 300 1.80 19.62 12.25
N GLU A 301 0.56 19.51 12.72
CA GLU A 301 0.08 20.24 13.89
C GLU A 301 0.75 19.75 15.19
N PRO A 302 1.50 20.60 15.92
CA PRO A 302 2.11 20.22 17.19
C PRO A 302 1.13 20.17 18.36
N ASP A 303 0.04 20.95 18.34
CA ASP A 303 -0.94 21.06 19.43
C ASP A 303 -1.94 19.89 19.39
N LEU A 304 -2.02 19.13 20.49
CA LEU A 304 -2.87 17.95 20.55
C LEU A 304 -4.36 18.26 20.51
N ASP A 305 -4.80 19.36 21.12
CA ASP A 305 -6.22 19.72 21.14
C ASP A 305 -6.67 20.13 19.72
N LYS A 306 -5.86 20.92 19.01
CA LYS A 306 -6.12 21.25 17.61
C LYS A 306 -6.06 20.03 16.70
N ALA A 307 -5.05 19.17 16.89
CA ALA A 307 -4.94 17.94 16.12
C ALA A 307 -6.15 17.00 16.36
N MET A 308 -6.72 16.99 17.57
CA MET A 308 -7.96 16.25 17.86
C MET A 308 -9.17 16.82 17.11
N ASP A 309 -9.26 18.14 16.92
CA ASP A 309 -10.31 18.74 16.10
C ASP A 309 -10.12 18.39 14.61
N TYR A 310 -8.91 18.52 14.06
CA TYR A 310 -8.61 18.11 12.69
C TYR A 310 -8.84 16.61 12.46
N ALA A 311 -8.49 15.75 13.43
CA ALA A 311 -8.74 14.32 13.35
C ALA A 311 -10.24 13.98 13.36
N ARG A 312 -11.07 14.77 14.05
CA ARG A 312 -12.53 14.62 14.04
C ARG A 312 -13.10 14.89 12.65
N GLU A 313 -12.70 15.99 12.02
CA GLU A 313 -13.09 16.30 10.64
C GLU A 313 -12.68 15.18 9.66
N ILE A 314 -11.44 14.67 9.80
CA ILE A 314 -10.97 13.56 8.96
C ILE A 314 -11.76 12.27 9.21
N GLU A 315 -12.19 11.99 10.44
CA GLU A 315 -13.06 10.84 10.73
C GLU A 315 -14.45 11.00 10.10
N GLU A 316 -14.99 12.22 10.05
CA GLU A 316 -16.24 12.51 9.34
C GLU A 316 -16.10 12.20 7.85
N PHE A 317 -15.03 12.70 7.19
CA PHE A 317 -14.74 12.38 5.80
C PHE A 317 -14.55 10.88 5.56
N ASN A 318 -13.87 10.19 6.47
CA ASN A 318 -13.68 8.74 6.37
C ASN A 318 -15.00 7.98 6.52
N THR A 319 -15.90 8.44 7.39
CA THR A 319 -17.23 7.87 7.61
C THR A 319 -18.11 8.07 6.38
N GLU A 320 -18.23 9.31 5.90
CA GLU A 320 -18.99 9.64 4.68
C GLU A 320 -18.49 8.84 3.47
N ARG A 321 -17.16 8.74 3.32
CA ARG A 321 -16.54 7.92 2.27
C ARG A 321 -16.92 6.46 2.38
N ARG A 322 -16.93 5.87 3.58
CA ARG A 322 -17.28 4.45 3.81
C ARG A 322 -18.76 4.18 3.54
N GLU A 323 -19.64 5.09 3.94
CA GLU A 323 -21.07 5.01 3.66
C GLU A 323 -21.34 5.07 2.16
N THR A 324 -20.73 6.05 1.48
CA THR A 324 -20.82 6.19 0.02
C THR A 324 -20.28 4.95 -0.69
N ASP A 325 -19.12 4.44 -0.27
CA ASP A 325 -18.52 3.20 -0.80
C ASP A 325 -19.44 1.99 -0.63
N LYS A 326 -20.05 1.81 0.55
CA LYS A 326 -21.01 0.74 0.81
C LYS A 326 -22.24 0.87 -0.11
N GLN A 327 -22.86 2.05 -0.18
CA GLN A 327 -24.03 2.29 -1.01
C GLN A 327 -23.73 1.99 -2.48
N ILE A 328 -22.65 2.57 -3.02
CA ILE A 328 -22.29 2.38 -4.44
C ILE A 328 -21.97 0.90 -4.72
N THR A 329 -21.31 0.20 -3.79
CA THR A 329 -21.04 -1.24 -3.93
C THR A 329 -22.34 -2.04 -4.01
N GLU A 330 -23.31 -1.78 -3.12
CA GLU A 330 -24.60 -2.47 -3.11
C GLU A 330 -25.38 -2.24 -4.41
N GLU A 331 -25.43 -0.99 -4.88
CA GLU A 331 -26.07 -0.61 -6.14
C GLU A 331 -25.39 -1.28 -7.36
N ALA A 332 -24.04 -1.32 -7.38
CA ALA A 332 -23.30 -1.96 -8.46
C ALA A 332 -23.52 -3.48 -8.48
N LEU A 333 -23.52 -4.14 -7.31
CA LEU A 333 -23.83 -5.56 -7.18
C LEU A 333 -25.28 -5.86 -7.62
N GLN A 334 -26.22 -4.98 -7.30
CA GLN A 334 -27.60 -5.09 -7.77
C GLN A 334 -27.70 -4.97 -9.30
N GLN A 335 -27.00 -3.99 -9.89
CA GLN A 335 -26.97 -3.81 -11.34
C GLN A 335 -26.45 -5.07 -12.08
N ILE A 336 -25.43 -5.75 -11.54
CA ILE A 336 -24.90 -6.99 -12.12
C ILE A 336 -25.96 -8.09 -12.11
N ARG A 337 -26.68 -8.26 -10.99
CA ARG A 337 -27.74 -9.27 -10.85
C ARG A 337 -28.95 -9.00 -11.74
N GLU A 338 -29.41 -7.76 -11.80
CA GLU A 338 -30.57 -7.37 -12.63
C GLU A 338 -30.30 -7.51 -14.12
N LYS A 339 -29.04 -7.35 -14.54
CA LYS A 339 -28.61 -7.53 -15.94
C LYS A 339 -28.20 -8.97 -16.27
N HIS A 340 -28.22 -9.90 -15.31
CA HIS A 340 -27.76 -11.28 -15.45
C HIS A 340 -26.31 -11.38 -15.96
N GLU A 341 -25.41 -10.58 -15.37
CA GLU A 341 -24.00 -10.48 -15.78
C GLU A 341 -23.04 -11.19 -14.81
N GLU A 342 -23.54 -12.04 -13.92
CA GLU A 342 -22.73 -12.79 -12.95
C GLU A 342 -21.73 -13.73 -13.62
N ASP A 343 -22.09 -14.32 -14.77
CA ASP A 343 -21.26 -15.32 -15.46
C ASP A 343 -20.27 -14.74 -16.49
N ARG A 344 -20.19 -13.40 -16.60
CA ARG A 344 -19.25 -12.72 -17.51
C ARG A 344 -17.78 -12.87 -17.08
N MET A 345 -16.87 -12.65 -18.02
CA MET A 345 -15.43 -12.55 -17.74
C MET A 345 -15.03 -11.18 -17.21
N THR A 346 -15.89 -10.17 -17.33
CA THR A 346 -15.66 -8.81 -16.83
C THR A 346 -16.83 -8.25 -16.03
N THR A 347 -16.54 -7.27 -15.17
CA THR A 347 -17.55 -6.42 -14.54
C THR A 347 -17.45 -5.02 -15.13
N VAL A 348 -18.53 -4.52 -15.73
CA VAL A 348 -18.61 -3.13 -16.20
C VAL A 348 -19.94 -2.53 -15.76
N VAL A 349 -19.86 -1.62 -14.79
CA VAL A 349 -21.02 -1.00 -14.14
C VAL A 349 -20.97 0.52 -14.29
N TYR A 350 -22.14 1.15 -14.38
CA TYR A 350 -22.29 2.60 -14.57
C TYR A 350 -23.53 3.11 -13.85
N LYS A 351 -23.37 4.24 -13.15
CA LYS A 351 -24.48 5.11 -12.71
C LYS A 351 -24.01 6.56 -12.70
N GLU A 352 -24.86 7.45 -13.18
CA GLU A 352 -24.57 8.87 -13.36
C GLU A 352 -24.06 9.58 -12.08
N ASN A 353 -24.69 9.28 -10.94
CA ASN A 353 -24.48 10.02 -9.69
C ASN A 353 -23.49 9.35 -8.72
N TRP A 354 -22.68 8.39 -9.18
CA TRP A 354 -21.68 7.77 -8.30
C TRP A 354 -20.51 8.71 -8.03
N HIS A 355 -20.08 8.79 -6.77
CA HIS A 355 -19.02 9.72 -6.39
C HIS A 355 -17.67 9.34 -7.00
N LYS A 356 -17.09 10.24 -7.82
CA LYS A 356 -15.83 10.02 -8.56
C LYS A 356 -14.65 9.66 -7.65
N GLY A 357 -14.57 10.19 -6.43
CA GLY A 357 -13.55 9.81 -5.45
C GLY A 357 -13.63 8.37 -4.93
N VAL A 358 -14.77 7.70 -5.12
CA VAL A 358 -15.11 6.41 -4.48
C VAL A 358 -15.14 5.25 -5.48
N ILE A 359 -15.41 5.49 -6.77
CA ILE A 359 -15.53 4.43 -7.79
C ILE A 359 -14.31 3.49 -7.88
N GLY A 360 -13.11 3.98 -7.57
CA GLY A 360 -11.90 3.13 -7.53
C GLY A 360 -11.87 2.13 -6.38
N ILE A 361 -12.51 2.44 -5.24
CA ILE A 361 -12.64 1.53 -4.10
C ILE A 361 -13.69 0.47 -4.42
N VAL A 362 -14.81 0.90 -4.99
CA VAL A 362 -15.88 0.02 -5.45
C VAL A 362 -15.36 -0.96 -6.50
N ALA A 363 -14.55 -0.49 -7.46
CA ALA A 363 -13.92 -1.36 -8.46
C ALA A 363 -13.07 -2.46 -7.81
N SER A 364 -12.31 -2.13 -6.76
CA SER A 364 -11.54 -3.13 -6.00
C SER A 364 -12.45 -4.14 -5.29
N ARG A 365 -13.54 -3.70 -4.64
CA ARG A 365 -14.49 -4.60 -3.94
C ARG A 365 -15.23 -5.54 -4.88
N LEU A 366 -15.66 -5.03 -6.03
CA LEU A 366 -16.28 -5.83 -7.09
C LEU A 366 -15.29 -6.83 -7.67
N THR A 367 -14.02 -6.42 -7.85
CA THR A 367 -12.93 -7.32 -8.23
C THR A 367 -12.73 -8.41 -7.17
N GLU A 368 -12.79 -8.11 -5.88
CA GLU A 368 -12.65 -9.12 -4.82
C GLU A 368 -13.86 -10.08 -4.75
N THR A 369 -15.05 -9.59 -5.09
CA THR A 369 -16.30 -10.36 -5.04
C THR A 369 -16.41 -11.36 -6.20
N TYR A 370 -16.20 -10.89 -7.44
CA TYR A 370 -16.31 -11.72 -8.64
C TYR A 370 -14.97 -12.24 -9.17
N TYR A 371 -13.84 -11.76 -8.63
CA TYR A 371 -12.48 -12.12 -9.04
C TYR A 371 -12.25 -12.06 -10.55
N ARG A 372 -12.59 -10.90 -11.15
CA ARG A 372 -12.45 -10.64 -12.58
C ARG A 372 -12.14 -9.16 -12.88
N PRO A 373 -11.56 -8.83 -14.05
CA PRO A 373 -11.33 -7.45 -14.47
C PRO A 373 -12.60 -6.60 -14.36
N THR A 374 -12.48 -5.45 -13.71
CA THR A 374 -13.63 -4.64 -13.29
C THR A 374 -13.45 -3.17 -13.63
N LEU A 375 -14.50 -2.54 -14.13
CA LEU A 375 -14.62 -1.11 -14.32
C LEU A 375 -15.90 -0.56 -13.69
N VAL A 376 -15.75 0.58 -13.01
CA VAL A 376 -16.86 1.34 -12.42
C VAL A 376 -16.84 2.73 -13.02
N PHE A 377 -17.93 3.10 -13.70
CA PHE A 377 -18.12 4.37 -14.39
C PHE A 377 -19.04 5.30 -13.62
N THR A 378 -18.77 6.60 -13.70
CA THR A 378 -19.68 7.68 -13.28
C THR A 378 -19.63 8.83 -14.28
N LYS A 379 -20.59 9.74 -14.21
CA LYS A 379 -20.58 10.95 -15.05
C LYS A 379 -19.62 12.00 -14.49
N SER A 380 -18.91 12.68 -15.37
CA SER A 380 -17.94 13.74 -15.07
C SER A 380 -18.05 14.81 -16.16
N GLY A 381 -18.89 15.82 -15.92
CA GLY A 381 -19.22 16.83 -16.94
C GLY A 381 -20.01 16.19 -18.10
N GLU A 382 -19.55 16.40 -19.33
CA GLU A 382 -20.16 15.85 -20.55
C GLU A 382 -19.73 14.42 -20.89
N LYS A 383 -18.86 13.82 -20.05
CA LYS A 383 -18.22 12.53 -20.31
C LYS A 383 -18.44 11.57 -19.14
N LEU A 384 -18.08 10.31 -19.36
CA LEU A 384 -17.95 9.32 -18.30
C LEU A 384 -16.49 9.23 -17.87
N ALA A 385 -16.28 9.10 -16.56
CA ALA A 385 -14.99 8.76 -15.97
C ALA A 385 -15.09 7.38 -15.31
N ALA A 386 -14.06 6.55 -15.45
CA ALA A 386 -14.01 5.24 -14.82
C ALA A 386 -12.72 4.96 -14.08
N SER A 387 -12.84 4.08 -13.10
CA SER A 387 -11.70 3.41 -12.49
C SER A 387 -11.75 1.92 -12.81
N ALA A 388 -10.62 1.40 -13.30
CA ALA A 388 -10.42 0.01 -13.66
C ALA A 388 -9.53 -0.70 -12.62
N ARG A 389 -9.84 -1.97 -12.34
CA ARG A 389 -9.06 -2.86 -11.48
C ARG A 389 -8.93 -4.23 -12.14
N SER A 390 -7.78 -4.86 -11.95
CA SER A 390 -7.47 -6.16 -12.53
C SER A 390 -7.30 -7.23 -11.46
N VAL A 391 -7.44 -8.49 -11.88
CA VAL A 391 -6.97 -9.64 -11.11
C VAL A 391 -5.46 -9.80 -11.21
N ARG A 392 -4.88 -10.49 -10.24
CA ARG A 392 -3.43 -10.75 -10.23
C ARG A 392 -3.03 -11.54 -11.48
N GLY A 393 -2.01 -11.06 -12.18
CA GLY A 393 -1.47 -11.71 -13.37
C GLY A 393 -2.03 -11.19 -14.69
N TYR A 394 -3.18 -10.51 -14.68
CA TYR A 394 -3.80 -9.96 -15.89
C TYR A 394 -3.51 -8.46 -16.05
N ASP A 395 -3.15 -8.03 -17.26
CA ASP A 395 -2.81 -6.64 -17.57
C ASP A 395 -4.04 -5.86 -18.07
N ILE A 396 -4.60 -5.03 -17.20
CA ILE A 396 -5.78 -4.22 -17.56
C ILE A 396 -5.43 -3.11 -18.56
N TYR A 397 -4.20 -2.62 -18.54
CA TYR A 397 -3.78 -1.53 -19.43
C TYR A 397 -3.83 -2.00 -20.88
N ASN A 398 -3.24 -3.17 -21.16
CA ASN A 398 -3.27 -3.75 -22.51
C ASN A 398 -4.71 -4.10 -22.95
N ALA A 399 -5.56 -4.52 -22.01
CA ALA A 399 -6.97 -4.79 -22.30
C ALA A 399 -7.73 -3.50 -22.71
N LEU A 400 -7.42 -2.37 -22.07
CA LEU A 400 -7.96 -1.06 -22.42
C LEU A 400 -7.41 -0.54 -23.75
N GLU A 401 -6.12 -0.77 -24.03
CA GLU A 401 -5.52 -0.45 -25.33
C GLU A 401 -6.24 -1.18 -26.48
N GLY A 402 -6.58 -2.46 -26.28
CA GLY A 402 -7.43 -3.22 -27.21
C GLY A 402 -8.85 -2.66 -27.41
N CYS A 403 -9.26 -1.71 -26.57
CA CYS A 403 -10.55 -1.01 -26.63
C CYS A 403 -10.41 0.49 -26.96
N ALA A 404 -9.21 0.98 -27.32
CA ALA A 404 -8.92 2.40 -27.45
C ALA A 404 -9.84 3.16 -28.42
N GLY A 405 -10.41 2.49 -29.42
CA GLY A 405 -11.38 3.10 -30.36
C GLY A 405 -12.68 3.58 -29.72
N HIS A 406 -12.95 3.24 -28.45
CA HIS A 406 -14.10 3.71 -27.68
C HIS A 406 -13.72 4.62 -26.52
N ILE A 407 -12.42 4.87 -26.31
CA ILE A 407 -11.89 5.59 -25.15
C ILE A 407 -11.34 6.93 -25.64
N GLU A 408 -11.61 8.00 -24.92
CA GLU A 408 -11.01 9.29 -25.25
C GLU A 408 -9.59 9.38 -24.69
N GLN A 409 -9.43 9.12 -23.40
CA GLN A 409 -8.15 9.12 -22.72
C GLN A 409 -8.13 8.02 -21.68
N PHE A 410 -6.99 7.34 -21.53
CA PHE A 410 -6.76 6.44 -20.41
C PHE A 410 -5.29 6.46 -19.98
N GLY A 411 -5.06 6.11 -18.73
CA GLY A 411 -3.72 6.03 -18.15
C GLY A 411 -3.73 5.13 -16.92
N GLY A 412 -2.57 4.58 -16.58
CA GLY A 412 -2.41 3.73 -15.41
C GLY A 412 -1.32 2.68 -15.58
N HIS A 413 -1.49 1.58 -14.87
CA HIS A 413 -0.54 0.47 -14.78
C HIS A 413 -1.26 -0.88 -14.91
N LYS A 414 -0.47 -1.95 -14.90
CA LYS A 414 -0.91 -3.34 -15.09
C LYS A 414 -2.17 -3.75 -14.32
N TYR A 415 -2.38 -3.25 -13.10
CA TYR A 415 -3.48 -3.67 -12.22
C TYR A 415 -4.54 -2.59 -11.95
N ALA A 416 -4.32 -1.35 -12.37
CA ALA A 416 -5.24 -0.24 -12.13
C ALA A 416 -5.08 0.82 -13.21
N ALA A 417 -6.20 1.37 -13.69
CA ALA A 417 -6.20 2.46 -14.66
C ALA A 417 -7.39 3.39 -14.45
N GLY A 418 -7.28 4.61 -14.96
CA GLY A 418 -8.38 5.55 -15.11
C GLY A 418 -8.63 5.82 -16.60
N LEU A 419 -9.89 6.07 -16.97
CA LEU A 419 -10.22 6.47 -18.33
C LEU A 419 -11.41 7.42 -18.41
N THR A 420 -11.50 8.15 -19.52
CA THR A 420 -12.64 8.97 -19.90
C THR A 420 -13.18 8.55 -21.27
N MET A 421 -14.49 8.67 -21.47
CA MET A 421 -15.14 8.39 -22.75
C MET A 421 -16.48 9.12 -22.88
N PHE A 422 -17.02 9.22 -24.09
CA PHE A 422 -18.37 9.72 -24.31
C PHE A 422 -19.42 8.68 -23.93
N GLU A 423 -20.52 9.13 -23.33
CA GLU A 423 -21.62 8.25 -22.89
C GLU A 423 -22.21 7.41 -24.03
N LYS A 424 -22.28 7.97 -25.24
CA LYS A 424 -22.74 7.27 -26.45
C LYS A 424 -21.94 6.01 -26.82
N ASP A 425 -20.70 5.91 -26.34
CA ASP A 425 -19.79 4.82 -26.67
C ASP A 425 -19.77 3.73 -25.58
N PHE A 426 -20.44 3.94 -24.44
CA PHE A 426 -20.39 3.07 -23.26
C PHE A 426 -20.77 1.62 -23.56
N GLU A 427 -21.92 1.40 -24.22
CA GLU A 427 -22.37 0.03 -24.53
C GLU A 427 -21.44 -0.69 -25.52
N LYS A 428 -20.88 0.04 -26.49
CA LYS A 428 -19.90 -0.52 -27.44
C LYS A 428 -18.60 -0.90 -26.73
N PHE A 429 -18.11 -0.03 -25.84
CA PHE A 429 -16.96 -0.30 -24.99
C PHE A 429 -17.20 -1.55 -24.14
N LYS A 430 -18.36 -1.67 -23.48
CA LYS A 430 -18.68 -2.81 -22.61
C LYS A 430 -18.62 -4.14 -23.36
N VAL A 431 -19.11 -4.19 -24.60
CA VAL A 431 -19.01 -5.39 -25.46
C VAL A 431 -17.57 -5.64 -25.91
N ALA A 432 -16.85 -4.60 -26.34
CA ALA A 432 -15.47 -4.71 -26.79
C ALA A 432 -14.55 -5.21 -25.65
N PHE A 433 -14.73 -4.67 -24.44
CA PHE A 433 -13.95 -5.02 -23.27
C PHE A 433 -14.17 -6.48 -22.82
N GLU A 434 -15.42 -6.94 -22.76
CA GLU A 434 -15.74 -8.34 -22.48
C GLU A 434 -15.06 -9.27 -23.50
N ARG A 435 -15.11 -8.93 -24.79
CA ARG A 435 -14.49 -9.71 -25.86
C ARG A 435 -12.97 -9.77 -25.70
N VAL A 436 -12.31 -8.62 -25.57
CA VAL A 436 -10.84 -8.53 -25.43
C VAL A 436 -10.36 -9.33 -24.21
N VAL A 437 -11.04 -9.18 -23.06
CA VAL A 437 -10.68 -9.94 -21.85
C VAL A 437 -10.92 -11.43 -22.06
N SER A 438 -12.06 -11.84 -22.60
CA SER A 438 -12.37 -13.26 -22.84
C SER A 438 -11.36 -13.94 -23.79
N GLU A 439 -10.83 -13.21 -24.77
CA GLU A 439 -9.83 -13.70 -25.73
C GLU A 439 -8.41 -13.80 -25.13
N THR A 440 -8.10 -13.05 -24.08
CA THR A 440 -6.72 -12.86 -23.61
C THR A 440 -6.46 -13.28 -22.17
N ILE A 441 -7.49 -13.38 -21.31
CA ILE A 441 -7.32 -13.82 -19.93
C ILE A 441 -7.16 -15.34 -19.85
N ASP A 442 -6.14 -15.80 -19.13
CA ASP A 442 -6.06 -17.19 -18.71
C ASP A 442 -7.21 -17.46 -17.71
N PRO A 443 -8.14 -18.39 -17.99
CA PRO A 443 -9.27 -18.67 -17.10
C PRO A 443 -8.86 -19.03 -15.66
N THR A 444 -7.65 -19.54 -15.46
CA THR A 444 -7.14 -19.84 -14.12
C THR A 444 -6.87 -18.60 -13.27
N LEU A 445 -6.77 -17.41 -13.89
CA LEU A 445 -6.64 -16.12 -13.21
C LEU A 445 -7.98 -15.60 -12.67
N LEU A 446 -9.11 -16.19 -13.07
CA LEU A 446 -10.45 -15.90 -12.53
C LEU A 446 -10.72 -16.66 -11.22
N ILE A 447 -9.76 -17.47 -10.77
CA ILE A 447 -9.85 -18.20 -9.51
C ILE A 447 -8.83 -17.63 -8.53
N PRO A 448 -9.24 -17.14 -7.35
CA PRO A 448 -8.32 -16.62 -6.36
C PRO A 448 -7.22 -17.63 -6.00
N GLU A 449 -5.98 -17.16 -5.93
CA GLU A 449 -4.81 -17.98 -5.62
C GLU A 449 -4.34 -17.79 -4.17
N ILE A 450 -4.19 -18.90 -3.44
CA ILE A 450 -3.44 -18.95 -2.19
C ILE A 450 -2.06 -19.54 -2.48
N LYS A 451 -1.02 -18.71 -2.34
CA LYS A 451 0.37 -19.17 -2.36
C LYS A 451 0.74 -19.71 -0.98
N ILE A 452 1.14 -20.98 -0.93
CA ILE A 452 1.55 -21.66 0.30
C ILE A 452 3.09 -21.68 0.33
N ASP A 453 3.67 -21.15 1.40
CA ASP A 453 5.12 -21.08 1.59
C ASP A 453 5.71 -22.43 2.01
N ALA A 454 5.02 -23.16 2.88
CA ALA A 454 5.47 -24.47 3.35
C ALA A 454 4.31 -25.36 3.79
N GLN A 455 4.43 -26.67 3.51
CA GLN A 455 3.66 -27.69 4.19
C GLN A 455 4.34 -28.02 5.52
N ILE A 456 3.61 -27.96 6.62
CA ILE A 456 4.10 -28.31 7.96
C ILE A 456 3.11 -29.24 8.65
N ARG A 457 3.56 -29.88 9.73
CA ARG A 457 2.68 -30.61 10.65
C ARG A 457 2.24 -29.70 11.79
N LEU A 458 1.07 -29.96 12.36
CA LEU A 458 0.54 -29.19 13.49
C LEU A 458 1.41 -29.31 14.74
N ASP A 459 2.11 -30.44 14.94
CA ASP A 459 3.07 -30.64 16.03
C ASP A 459 4.32 -29.75 15.95
N GLN A 460 4.64 -29.20 14.76
CA GLN A 460 5.72 -28.23 14.56
C GLN A 460 5.32 -26.80 15.01
N ILE A 461 4.03 -26.54 15.20
CA ILE A 461 3.52 -25.22 15.61
C ILE A 461 3.70 -25.07 17.12
N THR A 462 4.90 -24.65 17.51
CA THR A 462 5.27 -24.43 18.92
C THR A 462 5.40 -22.94 19.24
N PRO A 463 5.29 -22.53 20.52
CA PRO A 463 5.58 -21.15 20.93
C PRO A 463 6.99 -20.68 20.53
N ARG A 464 7.99 -21.57 20.52
CA ARG A 464 9.35 -21.27 20.04
C ARG A 464 9.35 -20.96 18.54
N PHE A 465 8.71 -21.81 17.74
CA PHE A 465 8.59 -21.62 16.30
C PHE A 465 7.93 -20.26 15.99
N TYR A 466 6.80 -19.96 16.64
CA TYR A 466 6.08 -18.70 16.41
C TYR A 466 6.88 -17.45 16.86
N ARG A 467 7.64 -17.54 17.96
CA ARG A 467 8.51 -16.43 18.41
C ARG A 467 9.57 -16.06 17.38
N ILE A 468 10.09 -17.05 16.63
CA ILE A 468 11.02 -16.80 15.53
C ILE A 468 10.26 -16.25 14.31
N LEU A 469 9.12 -16.84 13.97
CA LEU A 469 8.26 -16.38 12.88
C LEU A 469 7.87 -14.90 13.01
N LYS A 470 7.54 -14.45 14.23
CA LYS A 470 7.24 -13.04 14.53
C LYS A 470 8.37 -12.07 14.17
N GLN A 471 9.63 -12.51 14.22
CA GLN A 471 10.78 -11.66 13.88
C GLN A 471 10.90 -11.41 12.37
N PHE A 472 10.13 -12.11 11.53
CA PHE A 472 10.04 -11.81 10.10
C PHE A 472 9.28 -10.50 9.85
N ALA A 473 8.46 -10.03 10.79
CA ALA A 473 7.82 -8.73 10.68
C ALA A 473 8.88 -7.59 10.58
N PRO A 474 8.54 -6.43 9.98
CA PRO A 474 7.25 -6.07 9.40
C PRO A 474 6.92 -6.89 8.14
N PHE A 475 5.64 -7.27 8.02
CA PHE A 475 5.13 -8.01 6.87
C PHE A 475 4.46 -7.05 5.87
N GLY A 476 4.63 -7.32 4.59
CA GLY A 476 4.05 -6.57 3.47
C GLY A 476 4.51 -7.13 2.13
N PRO A 477 4.28 -6.44 1.01
CA PRO A 477 4.76 -6.85 -0.30
C PRO A 477 6.27 -7.19 -0.27
N GLY A 478 6.70 -8.23 -0.99
CA GLY A 478 8.07 -8.76 -0.91
C GLY A 478 8.40 -9.56 0.36
N ASN A 479 7.71 -9.34 1.48
CA ASN A 479 7.87 -10.08 2.73
C ASN A 479 6.51 -10.38 3.38
N MET A 480 5.65 -11.14 2.70
CA MET A 480 4.31 -11.46 3.19
C MET A 480 4.37 -12.36 4.43
N ASN A 481 3.34 -12.28 5.29
CA ASN A 481 3.18 -13.22 6.40
C ASN A 481 3.04 -14.65 5.85
N PRO A 482 3.89 -15.62 6.28
CA PRO A 482 3.87 -16.96 5.75
C PRO A 482 2.50 -17.66 5.83
N VAL A 483 2.14 -18.31 4.74
CA VAL A 483 0.98 -19.20 4.64
C VAL A 483 1.48 -20.63 4.65
N PHE A 484 0.96 -21.41 5.58
CA PHE A 484 1.26 -22.82 5.73
C PHE A 484 0.09 -23.69 5.26
N MET A 485 0.40 -24.95 4.99
CA MET A 485 -0.59 -25.99 4.76
C MET A 485 -0.31 -27.18 5.65
N SER A 486 -1.37 -27.76 6.22
CA SER A 486 -1.36 -29.09 6.82
C SER A 486 -2.33 -29.99 6.06
N VAL A 487 -1.99 -31.26 5.93
CA VAL A 487 -2.83 -32.32 5.33
C VAL A 487 -3.23 -33.32 6.41
N ASP A 488 -4.25 -34.14 6.13
CA ASP A 488 -4.74 -35.16 7.07
C ASP A 488 -5.13 -34.56 8.44
N VAL A 489 -5.76 -33.39 8.40
CA VAL A 489 -6.25 -32.66 9.57
C VAL A 489 -7.69 -33.03 9.82
N LYS A 490 -8.08 -33.12 11.10
CA LYS A 490 -9.46 -33.42 11.51
C LYS A 490 -9.90 -32.48 12.64
N ASP A 491 -11.14 -31.99 12.56
CA ASP A 491 -11.76 -31.27 13.68
C ASP A 491 -12.08 -32.25 14.83
N ASN A 492 -11.93 -31.78 16.06
CA ASN A 492 -12.15 -32.61 17.25
C ASN A 492 -13.65 -32.80 17.62
N GLY A 493 -14.57 -32.38 16.76
CA GLY A 493 -16.02 -32.44 16.96
C GLY A 493 -16.62 -31.17 17.59
N THR A 494 -15.86 -30.07 17.68
CA THR A 494 -16.35 -28.80 18.24
C THR A 494 -16.44 -27.67 17.21
N GLY A 495 -16.12 -27.99 15.95
CA GLY A 495 -16.25 -27.11 14.81
C GLY A 495 -17.68 -26.59 14.64
N ARG A 496 -17.80 -25.30 14.37
CA ARG A 496 -19.11 -24.64 14.17
C ARG A 496 -18.96 -23.31 13.45
N CYS A 497 -20.02 -22.93 12.74
CA CYS A 497 -20.17 -21.55 12.32
C CYS A 497 -20.33 -20.59 13.51
N VAL A 498 -19.74 -19.40 13.40
CA VAL A 498 -19.76 -18.32 14.40
C VAL A 498 -20.01 -16.97 13.72
N GLY A 499 -20.34 -15.94 14.51
CA GLY A 499 -20.81 -14.64 14.02
C GLY A 499 -22.34 -14.56 14.01
N GLU A 500 -22.88 -13.34 13.95
CA GLU A 500 -24.33 -13.09 13.95
C GLU A 500 -25.02 -13.72 12.74
N ASP A 501 -24.34 -13.70 11.58
CA ASP A 501 -24.79 -14.25 10.30
C ASP A 501 -24.30 -15.68 10.04
N LYS A 502 -23.56 -16.30 10.98
CA LYS A 502 -22.90 -17.60 10.83
C LYS A 502 -21.95 -17.69 9.62
N SER A 503 -21.41 -16.56 9.14
CA SER A 503 -20.53 -16.55 7.96
C SER A 503 -19.10 -17.02 8.23
N HIS A 504 -18.69 -17.17 9.50
CA HIS A 504 -17.32 -17.53 9.87
C HIS A 504 -17.26 -18.95 10.44
N LEU A 505 -16.14 -19.64 10.26
CA LEU A 505 -15.95 -21.01 10.73
C LEU A 505 -14.90 -21.06 11.85
N ARG A 506 -15.29 -21.54 13.02
CA ARG A 506 -14.37 -21.84 14.12
C ARG A 506 -14.17 -23.34 14.22
N LEU A 507 -12.92 -23.78 14.23
CA LEU A 507 -12.53 -25.20 14.35
C LEU A 507 -11.58 -25.41 15.54
N VAL A 508 -11.47 -26.65 15.99
CA VAL A 508 -10.37 -27.10 16.84
C VAL A 508 -9.78 -28.35 16.22
N VAL A 509 -8.63 -28.17 15.57
CA VAL A 509 -8.05 -29.16 14.67
C VAL A 509 -6.93 -29.97 15.31
N THR A 510 -6.81 -31.22 14.88
CA THR A 510 -5.78 -32.18 15.28
C THR A 510 -5.18 -32.87 14.04
N GLN A 511 -3.94 -33.34 14.16
CA GLN A 511 -3.23 -34.09 13.12
C GLN A 511 -2.37 -35.18 13.77
N GLY A 512 -2.81 -36.44 13.69
CA GLY A 512 -2.19 -37.55 14.42
C GLY A 512 -2.16 -37.25 15.93
N ASN A 513 -0.98 -37.28 16.54
CA ASN A 513 -0.78 -37.02 17.97
C ASN A 513 -0.53 -35.55 18.32
N SER A 514 -0.80 -34.60 17.41
CA SER A 514 -0.62 -33.18 17.70
C SER A 514 -1.55 -32.72 18.82
N LYS A 515 -1.13 -31.71 19.59
CA LYS A 515 -2.07 -31.01 20.49
C LYS A 515 -3.18 -30.35 19.65
N PRO A 516 -4.41 -30.25 20.15
CA PRO A 516 -5.47 -29.50 19.49
C PRO A 516 -5.09 -28.02 19.34
N ILE A 517 -5.33 -27.43 18.17
CA ILE A 517 -5.09 -26.01 17.90
C ILE A 517 -6.41 -25.39 17.43
N THR A 518 -6.77 -24.24 18.01
CA THR A 518 -7.96 -23.50 17.56
C THR A 518 -7.70 -22.87 16.21
N GLY A 519 -8.67 -22.95 15.31
CA GLY A 519 -8.66 -22.26 14.02
C GLY A 519 -9.86 -21.34 13.86
N ILE A 520 -9.65 -20.19 13.21
CA ILE A 520 -10.71 -19.25 12.82
C ILE A 520 -10.57 -18.92 11.33
N GLY A 521 -11.64 -19.16 10.58
CA GLY A 521 -11.77 -18.84 9.16
C GLY A 521 -12.87 -17.81 8.94
N PHE A 522 -12.48 -16.57 8.63
CA PHE A 522 -13.44 -15.51 8.33
C PHE A 522 -14.02 -15.72 6.92
N GLY A 523 -15.35 -15.73 6.80
CA GLY A 523 -16.05 -15.97 5.53
C GLY A 523 -16.03 -17.43 5.04
N LEU A 524 -15.68 -18.39 5.90
CA LEU A 524 -15.58 -19.81 5.54
C LEU A 524 -16.74 -20.67 6.10
N GLY A 525 -17.87 -20.06 6.46
CA GLY A 525 -19.04 -20.80 6.96
C GLY A 525 -19.54 -21.88 5.98
N ASP A 526 -19.40 -21.64 4.67
CA ASP A 526 -19.72 -22.61 3.62
C ASP A 526 -18.85 -23.90 3.68
N LYS A 527 -17.71 -23.86 4.37
CA LYS A 527 -16.81 -25.01 4.57
C LYS A 527 -17.15 -25.88 5.77
N GLU A 528 -18.19 -25.55 6.55
CA GLU A 528 -18.56 -26.31 7.75
C GLU A 528 -18.79 -27.79 7.45
N LYS A 529 -19.51 -28.12 6.36
CA LYS A 529 -19.75 -29.51 5.95
C LYS A 529 -18.45 -30.27 5.68
N ILE A 530 -17.50 -29.64 4.97
CA ILE A 530 -16.21 -30.25 4.66
C ILE A 530 -15.39 -30.49 5.93
N ALA A 531 -15.40 -29.54 6.87
CA ALA A 531 -14.51 -29.55 8.02
C ALA A 531 -15.05 -30.32 9.23
N CYS A 532 -16.38 -30.39 9.41
CA CYS A 532 -17.02 -30.85 10.64
C CYS A 532 -17.67 -32.24 10.54
N GLU A 533 -17.77 -32.85 9.36
CA GLU A 533 -18.40 -34.17 9.16
C GLU A 533 -17.49 -35.35 9.58
N GLY A 534 -16.33 -35.07 10.20
CA GLY A 534 -15.43 -36.09 10.77
C GLY A 534 -14.42 -36.68 9.78
N GLU A 535 -14.45 -36.24 8.53
CA GLU A 535 -13.46 -36.58 7.49
C GLU A 535 -12.14 -35.84 7.70
N TYR A 536 -11.07 -36.38 7.11
CA TYR A 536 -9.78 -35.70 7.04
C TYR A 536 -9.78 -34.67 5.91
N PHE A 537 -9.16 -33.52 6.16
CA PHE A 537 -9.06 -32.43 5.19
C PHE A 537 -7.68 -31.78 5.20
N LYS A 538 -7.42 -31.00 4.16
CA LYS A 538 -6.29 -30.08 4.02
C LYS A 538 -6.72 -28.69 4.47
N VAL A 539 -5.84 -27.98 5.16
CA VAL A 539 -6.09 -26.61 5.65
C VAL A 539 -4.93 -25.71 5.29
N ALA A 540 -5.23 -24.55 4.68
CA ALA A 540 -4.28 -23.47 4.43
C ALA A 540 -4.50 -22.35 5.45
N TYR A 541 -3.43 -21.89 6.11
CA TYR A 541 -3.55 -20.95 7.23
C TYR A 541 -2.29 -20.11 7.44
N ALA A 542 -2.46 -18.95 8.08
CA ALA A 542 -1.36 -18.28 8.78
C ALA A 542 -1.40 -18.67 10.27
N ILE A 543 -0.26 -18.66 10.95
CA ILE A 543 -0.21 -18.86 12.41
C ILE A 543 -0.32 -17.49 13.06
N ASP A 544 -1.14 -17.39 14.11
CA ASP A 544 -1.39 -16.14 14.83
C ASP A 544 -1.46 -16.39 16.35
N GLU A 545 -1.46 -15.31 17.12
CA GLU A 545 -1.74 -15.34 18.56
C GLU A 545 -3.14 -14.79 18.85
N ASN A 546 -3.84 -15.45 19.77
CA ASN A 546 -5.08 -14.97 20.35
C ASN A 546 -4.85 -14.57 21.81
N GLU A 547 -5.12 -13.31 22.15
CA GLU A 547 -5.11 -12.80 23.53
C GLU A 547 -6.57 -12.70 24.01
N TRP A 548 -6.95 -13.56 24.95
CA TRP A 548 -8.28 -13.56 25.55
C TRP A 548 -8.16 -13.66 27.07
N ASN A 549 -8.80 -12.72 27.80
CA ASN A 549 -8.71 -12.62 29.27
C ASN A 549 -7.26 -12.67 29.80
N GLY A 550 -6.32 -12.03 29.09
CA GLY A 550 -4.90 -12.01 29.45
C GLY A 550 -4.12 -13.30 29.17
N MET A 551 -4.77 -14.36 28.67
CA MET A 551 -4.10 -15.57 28.21
C MET A 551 -3.79 -15.49 26.71
N ILE A 552 -2.53 -15.70 26.35
CA ILE A 552 -2.05 -15.75 24.96
C ILE A 552 -1.94 -17.21 24.53
N SER A 553 -2.60 -17.56 23.43
CA SER A 553 -2.56 -18.90 22.83
C SER A 553 -2.30 -18.83 21.34
N LEU A 554 -1.66 -19.86 20.77
CA LEU A 554 -1.49 -19.95 19.31
C LEU A 554 -2.80 -20.41 18.67
N GLN A 555 -3.13 -19.81 17.53
CA GLN A 555 -4.27 -20.19 16.71
C GLN A 555 -3.90 -20.23 15.22
N LEU A 556 -4.73 -20.91 14.43
CA LEU A 556 -4.65 -20.91 12.98
C LEU A 556 -5.63 -19.87 12.43
N LYS A 557 -5.13 -18.86 11.71
CA LYS A 557 -5.98 -17.99 10.89
C LYS A 557 -6.18 -18.66 9.54
N ILE A 558 -7.29 -19.40 9.42
CA ILE A 558 -7.60 -20.25 8.27
C ILE A 558 -7.92 -19.37 7.07
N LYS A 559 -7.32 -19.70 5.93
CA LYS A 559 -7.54 -19.03 4.64
C LYS A 559 -8.46 -19.82 3.73
N ASP A 560 -8.37 -21.15 3.73
CA ASP A 560 -9.23 -22.04 2.94
C ASP A 560 -9.13 -23.48 3.45
N ILE A 561 -10.09 -24.33 3.10
CA ILE A 561 -10.18 -25.76 3.45
C ILE A 561 -10.54 -26.56 2.20
N LYS A 562 -9.89 -27.71 2.02
CA LYS A 562 -10.14 -28.66 0.92
C LYS A 562 -10.11 -30.10 1.42
N LEU A 563 -10.85 -30.99 0.77
CA LEU A 563 -10.66 -32.45 0.94
C LEU A 563 -9.25 -32.86 0.46
#